data_AF-A0A7Z9IHJ9-F1
#
_entry.id   AF-A0A7Z9IHJ9-F1
#
_cell.length_a   1.000
_cell.length_b   1.000
_cell.length_c   1.000
_cell.angle_alpha   90.00
_cell.angle_beta   90.00
_cell.angle_gamma   90.00
#
_symmetry.space_group_name_H-M   'P 1'
#
loop_
_entity.id
_entity.type
_entity.pdbx_description
1 polymer ?
#
loop_
_entity_poly.entity_id
_entity_poly.type
_entity_poly.pdbx_seq_one_letter_code
_entity_poly.pdbx_strand_id
1 'polypeptide(L)'
;RHITFSSLLLAASLPFVPTHLGAQVDGEVVYNQWCAGCHGEDGAGTGPAANTMLPRPRDFTLALYQVRTTATGGLPTDADMLKVINEGMPGTAMPGWEDVLTEGDRLALVDYLKTFSRFFQDDPPTPLDFGRATPETDEAIARGAEVYQTVECWRCHGQQGRGDGESAPTLNDAAGFPIVAADLTENWRFNGGGEVEEIYRVLRTGLDGTPMPTFSDIVDAGVITNEDLWSLAHYVRRLSPEDEPELQEVVVAELLTGVPLPQTVEDAVWQEAERFYIPLAGQIIIKPRWFNPRVDGVWVQAAHDGRELALLVSWGDPSESPDTLWADFGERVLTTMAPGDEGSASGSGAADQLVVQFPQELYEGQERPYFLQGDARRPAYTWTWQSDVTGAFESIARGMGTAARQADAEQHVRATAQHADGQWKVLFVRPLDTGSEEDLAMTVGQAVPMAFQAWDGDNGESGNQGAVSTWYFLFLEQPTPIAVYVQPPVALALTLLFGLLVVRQARLGSGMVRELDASARRKRIARTRQLAGMGVGVIWLGMAFGSYQNSRAGWEAGHADLGFWWAIIGGLLAIAGLGALVGTWIHTRTSK
;
A
#
# COMPACT_ATOMS: atom_id res chain seq x y z
N ARG A 1 -75.85 -3.99 54.77
CA ARG A 1 -75.06 -2.87 55.33
C ARG A 1 -73.61 -3.14 54.96
N HIS A 2 -73.06 -2.31 54.08
CA HIS A 2 -71.73 -2.43 53.50
C HIS A 2 -70.65 -2.17 54.56
N ILE A 3 -69.61 -3.01 54.61
CA ILE A 3 -68.28 -2.62 55.06
C ILE A 3 -67.29 -3.17 54.04
N THR A 4 -66.59 -2.23 53.43
CA THR A 4 -65.50 -2.38 52.45
C THR A 4 -64.20 -2.76 53.15
N PHE A 5 -63.43 -3.68 52.56
CA PHE A 5 -61.98 -3.73 52.72
C PHE A 5 -61.35 -3.95 51.34
N SER A 6 -60.66 -2.92 50.85
CA SER A 6 -59.80 -2.99 49.67
C SER A 6 -58.52 -3.71 50.02
N SER A 7 -58.13 -4.69 49.21
CA SER A 7 -56.77 -5.24 49.19
C SER A 7 -56.20 -5.03 47.80
N LEU A 8 -55.27 -4.09 47.69
CA LEU A 8 -54.37 -3.94 46.54
C LEU A 8 -53.40 -5.14 46.55
N LEU A 9 -53.43 -5.96 45.50
CA LEU A 9 -52.36 -6.90 45.18
C LEU A 9 -51.36 -6.16 44.29
N LEU A 10 -50.21 -5.81 44.87
CA LEU A 10 -49.03 -5.33 44.14
C LEU A 10 -48.37 -6.56 43.49
N ALA A 11 -48.47 -6.67 42.17
CA ALA A 11 -47.71 -7.65 41.40
C ALA A 11 -46.23 -7.21 41.39
N ALA A 12 -45.39 -7.94 42.11
CA ALA A 12 -43.94 -7.78 42.02
C ALA A 12 -43.46 -8.38 40.69
N SER A 13 -43.26 -7.51 39.70
CA SER A 13 -42.48 -7.80 38.51
C SER A 13 -41.01 -7.92 38.90
N LEU A 14 -40.52 -9.16 39.04
CA LEU A 14 -39.08 -9.44 39.07
C LEU A 14 -38.49 -9.09 37.70
N PRO A 15 -37.49 -8.20 37.61
CA PRO A 15 -36.74 -8.07 36.37
C PRO A 15 -35.99 -9.38 36.14
N PHE A 16 -36.30 -10.05 35.02
CA PHE A 16 -35.42 -11.04 34.43
C PHE A 16 -34.11 -10.32 34.10
N VAL A 17 -33.10 -10.49 34.93
CA VAL A 17 -31.72 -10.19 34.54
C VAL A 17 -31.30 -11.35 33.63
N PRO A 18 -31.07 -11.13 32.33
CA PRO A 18 -30.47 -12.17 31.51
C PRO A 18 -29.03 -12.33 31.99
N THR A 19 -28.78 -13.33 32.84
CA THR A 19 -27.44 -13.86 33.06
C THR A 19 -26.99 -14.52 31.77
N HIS A 20 -26.40 -13.75 30.86
CA HIS A 20 -25.41 -14.30 29.95
C HIS A 20 -24.17 -14.61 30.78
N LEU A 21 -24.19 -15.73 31.51
CA LEU A 21 -22.97 -16.45 31.86
C LEU A 21 -22.43 -16.99 30.54
N GLY A 22 -21.69 -16.16 29.80
CA GLY A 22 -20.86 -16.66 28.71
C GLY A 22 -19.95 -17.74 29.27
N ALA A 23 -19.87 -18.89 28.60
CA ALA A 23 -18.88 -19.90 28.95
C ALA A 23 -17.50 -19.23 28.99
N GLN A 24 -16.79 -19.36 30.12
CA GLN A 24 -15.44 -18.84 30.25
C GLN A 24 -14.59 -19.51 29.16
N VAL A 25 -14.06 -18.71 28.24
CA VAL A 25 -13.15 -19.20 27.20
C VAL A 25 -11.87 -19.67 27.88
N ASP A 26 -11.40 -20.86 27.49
CA ASP A 26 -10.15 -21.41 27.98
C ASP A 26 -8.98 -20.84 27.16
N GLY A 27 -8.25 -19.89 27.75
CA GLY A 27 -7.12 -19.21 27.09
C GLY A 27 -5.98 -20.15 26.71
N GLU A 28 -5.79 -21.27 27.43
CA GLU A 28 -4.77 -22.27 27.09
C GLU A 28 -5.08 -22.94 25.75
N VAL A 29 -6.35 -23.28 25.51
CA VAL A 29 -6.80 -23.90 24.26
C VAL A 29 -6.59 -22.95 23.08
N VAL A 30 -6.93 -21.67 23.26
CA VAL A 30 -6.72 -20.64 22.22
C VAL A 30 -5.23 -20.44 21.96
N TYR A 31 -4.41 -20.35 23.00
CA TYR A 31 -2.97 -20.16 22.89
C TYR A 31 -2.28 -21.33 22.15
N ASN A 32 -2.61 -22.57 22.52
CA ASN A 32 -2.03 -23.76 21.88
C ASN A 32 -2.42 -23.86 20.40
N GLN A 33 -3.60 -23.37 20.03
CA GLN A 33 -4.07 -23.38 18.64
C GLN A 33 -3.38 -22.30 17.78
N TRP A 34 -3.14 -21.11 18.32
CA TRP A 34 -2.77 -19.93 17.52
C TRP A 34 -1.39 -19.34 17.82
N CYS A 35 -0.87 -19.51 19.03
CA CYS A 35 0.34 -18.83 19.50
C CYS A 35 1.53 -19.79 19.73
N ALA A 36 1.27 -21.01 20.22
CA ALA A 36 2.32 -21.96 20.61
C ALA A 36 3.24 -22.41 19.46
N GLY A 37 2.78 -22.33 18.21
CA GLY A 37 3.61 -22.64 17.04
C GLY A 37 4.88 -21.78 16.95
N CYS A 38 4.80 -20.53 17.42
CA CYS A 38 5.91 -19.58 17.47
C CYS A 38 6.47 -19.45 18.90
N HIS A 39 5.58 -19.24 19.88
CA HIS A 39 5.97 -18.94 21.26
C HIS A 39 6.27 -20.17 22.13
N GLY A 40 5.99 -21.39 21.65
CA GLY A 40 6.13 -22.64 22.40
C GLY A 40 4.97 -22.89 23.35
N GLU A 41 4.67 -24.16 23.65
CA GLU A 41 3.61 -24.53 24.61
C GLU A 41 3.91 -24.01 26.03
N ASP A 42 5.20 -23.81 26.36
CA ASP A 42 5.69 -23.29 27.64
C ASP A 42 5.88 -21.76 27.65
N GLY A 43 5.55 -21.07 26.56
CA GLY A 43 5.69 -19.61 26.45
C GLY A 43 7.12 -19.10 26.37
N ALA A 44 8.11 -19.98 26.18
CA ALA A 44 9.54 -19.63 26.22
C ALA A 44 10.09 -19.02 24.91
N GLY A 45 9.25 -18.76 23.91
CA GLY A 45 9.69 -18.24 22.61
C GLY A 45 10.43 -19.27 21.74
N THR A 46 10.30 -20.56 22.08
CA THR A 46 11.04 -21.67 21.44
C THR A 46 10.14 -22.63 20.66
N GLY A 47 9.01 -22.13 20.15
CA GLY A 47 8.10 -22.93 19.34
C GLY A 47 8.76 -23.48 18.06
N PRO A 48 8.16 -24.49 17.41
CA PRO A 48 8.75 -25.12 16.21
C PRO A 48 9.12 -24.15 15.08
N ALA A 49 8.41 -23.02 14.96
CA ALA A 49 8.68 -21.99 13.96
C ALA A 49 9.66 -20.90 14.44
N ALA A 50 10.07 -20.87 15.71
CA ALA A 50 10.89 -19.79 16.25
C ALA A 50 12.25 -19.65 15.54
N ASN A 51 12.83 -20.77 15.07
CA ASN A 51 14.11 -20.78 14.37
C ASN A 51 14.06 -20.24 12.94
N THR A 52 12.87 -19.89 12.43
CA THR A 52 12.70 -19.32 11.10
C THR A 52 12.28 -17.85 11.16
N MET A 53 12.45 -17.18 12.31
CA MET A 53 12.02 -15.80 12.53
C MET A 53 13.15 -14.98 13.12
N LEU A 54 13.34 -13.77 12.60
CA LEU A 54 14.18 -12.76 13.20
C LEU A 54 13.41 -11.42 13.14
N PRO A 55 13.13 -10.75 14.28
CA PRO A 55 13.48 -11.12 15.66
C PRO A 55 12.80 -12.42 16.14
N ARG A 56 13.34 -13.03 17.20
CA ARG A 56 12.76 -14.23 17.80
C ARG A 56 11.40 -13.95 18.47
N PRO A 57 10.47 -14.91 18.50
CA PRO A 57 9.24 -14.80 19.29
C PRO A 57 9.55 -14.50 20.75
N ARG A 58 8.70 -13.67 21.37
CA ARG A 58 8.86 -13.28 22.77
C ARG A 58 8.85 -14.50 23.71
N ASP A 59 9.82 -14.54 24.61
CA ASP A 59 9.79 -15.39 25.81
C ASP A 59 8.96 -14.69 26.90
N PHE A 60 7.75 -15.20 27.13
CA PHE A 60 6.82 -14.68 28.12
C PHE A 60 7.21 -15.02 29.56
N THR A 61 8.07 -16.03 29.77
CA THR A 61 8.50 -16.46 31.11
C THR A 61 9.37 -15.40 31.80
N LEU A 62 10.10 -14.61 30.99
CA LEU A 62 10.96 -13.51 31.44
C LEU A 62 10.18 -12.26 31.87
N ALA A 63 8.91 -12.14 31.44
CA ALA A 63 8.07 -10.96 31.63
C ALA A 63 8.69 -9.64 31.15
N LEU A 64 9.49 -9.68 30.08
CA LEU A 64 10.09 -8.50 29.44
C LEU A 64 9.30 -8.09 28.20
N TYR A 65 8.52 -7.00 28.26
CA TYR A 65 7.62 -6.59 27.19
C TYR A 65 8.03 -5.24 26.56
N GLN A 66 8.19 -5.22 25.24
CA GLN A 66 8.60 -4.02 24.51
C GLN A 66 7.52 -2.92 24.52
N VAL A 67 6.28 -3.28 24.19
CA VAL A 67 5.16 -2.34 24.10
C VAL A 67 4.43 -2.29 25.44
N ARG A 68 4.50 -1.14 26.12
CA ARG A 68 3.86 -0.91 27.41
C ARG A 68 3.54 0.57 27.62
N THR A 69 2.67 0.84 28.59
CA THR A 69 2.38 2.18 29.12
C THR A 69 3.00 2.44 30.49
N THR A 70 3.76 1.49 31.01
CA THR A 70 4.41 1.53 32.34
C THR A 70 5.88 1.93 32.22
N ALA A 71 6.54 2.20 33.36
CA ALA A 71 7.95 2.57 33.38
C ALA A 71 8.86 1.49 32.78
N THR A 72 10.09 1.88 32.41
CA THR A 72 11.10 0.91 31.96
C THR A 72 11.33 -0.21 32.99
N GLY A 73 11.40 -1.46 32.53
CA GLY A 73 11.46 -2.65 33.39
C GLY A 73 10.15 -3.00 34.11
N GLY A 74 9.08 -2.23 33.91
CA GLY A 74 7.75 -2.52 34.44
C GLY A 74 6.97 -3.53 33.59
N LEU A 75 6.00 -4.21 34.20
CA LEU A 75 5.08 -5.12 33.49
C LEU A 75 4.12 -4.33 32.59
N PRO A 76 3.68 -4.90 31.46
CA PRO A 76 2.61 -4.33 30.65
C PRO A 76 1.27 -4.41 31.40
N THR A 77 0.36 -3.50 31.09
CA THR A 77 -1.04 -3.62 31.51
C THR A 77 -1.77 -4.65 30.63
N ASP A 78 -2.95 -5.11 31.10
CA ASP A 78 -3.83 -5.96 30.28
C ASP A 78 -4.19 -5.27 28.95
N ALA A 79 -4.36 -3.94 28.95
CA ALA A 79 -4.63 -3.16 27.75
C ALA A 79 -3.43 -3.13 26.78
N ASP A 80 -2.20 -3.04 27.30
CA ASP A 80 -0.99 -3.11 26.47
C ASP A 80 -0.86 -4.48 25.80
N MET A 81 -1.10 -5.57 26.55
CA MET A 81 -1.08 -6.94 26.02
C MET A 81 -2.18 -7.13 24.98
N LEU A 82 -3.39 -6.64 25.25
CA LEU A 82 -4.51 -6.72 24.31
C LEU A 82 -4.23 -5.95 23.02
N LYS A 83 -3.61 -4.75 23.10
CA LYS A 83 -3.20 -3.97 21.91
C LYS A 83 -2.29 -4.79 21.00
N VAL A 84 -1.24 -5.39 21.56
CA VAL A 84 -0.29 -6.22 20.80
C VAL A 84 -0.95 -7.47 20.23
N ILE A 85 -1.91 -8.09 20.93
CA ILE A 85 -2.68 -9.22 20.37
C ILE A 85 -3.56 -8.76 19.21
N ASN A 86 -4.22 -7.61 19.34
CA ASN A 86 -5.14 -7.10 18.32
C ASN A 86 -4.39 -6.72 17.03
N GLU A 87 -3.35 -5.90 17.18
CA GLU A 87 -2.62 -5.27 16.07
C GLU A 87 -1.43 -6.12 15.58
N GLY A 88 -0.95 -7.03 16.41
CA GLY A 88 0.30 -7.76 16.17
C GLY A 88 1.52 -6.93 16.54
N MET A 89 2.65 -7.26 15.91
CA MET A 89 3.88 -6.48 15.98
C MET A 89 4.34 -6.19 14.55
N PRO A 90 3.94 -5.04 13.97
CA PRO A 90 4.36 -4.64 12.64
C PRO A 90 5.89 -4.69 12.48
N GLY A 91 6.37 -5.05 11.28
CA GLY A 91 7.79 -5.29 11.03
C GLY A 91 8.33 -6.62 11.60
N THR A 92 7.48 -7.49 12.16
CA THR A 92 7.84 -8.84 12.61
C THR A 92 6.90 -9.91 12.03
N ALA A 93 7.15 -11.18 12.34
CA ALA A 93 6.28 -12.29 11.94
C ALA A 93 4.99 -12.42 12.78
N MET A 94 4.73 -11.55 13.77
CA MET A 94 3.54 -11.64 14.63
C MET A 94 2.37 -10.85 14.02
N PRO A 95 1.35 -11.52 13.46
CA PRO A 95 0.20 -10.85 12.86
C PRO A 95 -0.75 -10.30 13.91
N GLY A 96 -1.64 -9.41 13.50
CA GLY A 96 -2.81 -9.02 14.28
C GLY A 96 -3.89 -10.10 14.31
N TRP A 97 -4.54 -10.27 15.46
CA TRP A 97 -5.56 -11.29 15.69
C TRP A 97 -6.97 -10.75 15.85
N GLU A 98 -7.16 -9.43 15.74
CA GLU A 98 -8.46 -8.78 15.97
C GLU A 98 -9.57 -9.29 15.03
N ASP A 99 -9.23 -9.54 13.77
CA ASP A 99 -10.17 -10.01 12.75
C ASP A 99 -10.41 -11.53 12.75
N VAL A 100 -9.58 -12.28 13.48
CA VAL A 100 -9.58 -13.76 13.50
C VAL A 100 -10.19 -14.30 14.78
N LEU A 101 -9.85 -13.72 15.93
CA LEU A 101 -10.27 -14.18 17.25
C LEU A 101 -11.37 -13.28 17.80
N THR A 102 -12.30 -13.83 18.60
CA THR A 102 -13.30 -12.98 19.26
C THR A 102 -12.68 -12.17 20.40
N GLU A 103 -13.30 -11.07 20.80
CA GLU A 103 -12.84 -10.28 21.96
C GLU A 103 -12.70 -11.15 23.23
N GLY A 104 -13.63 -12.09 23.45
CA GLY A 104 -13.56 -13.03 24.57
C GLY A 104 -12.34 -13.96 24.51
N ASP A 105 -11.97 -14.42 23.32
CA ASP A 105 -10.76 -15.24 23.13
C ASP A 105 -9.49 -14.43 23.41
N ARG A 106 -9.43 -13.17 22.93
CA ARG A 106 -8.27 -12.29 23.14
C ARG A 106 -8.08 -11.89 24.60
N LEU A 107 -9.17 -11.64 25.32
CA LEU A 107 -9.12 -11.41 26.78
C LEU A 107 -8.67 -12.66 27.54
N ALA A 108 -9.15 -13.85 27.16
CA ALA A 108 -8.69 -15.10 27.75
C ALA A 108 -7.21 -15.39 27.46
N LEU A 109 -6.70 -15.00 26.29
CA LEU A 109 -5.28 -15.04 25.97
C LEU A 109 -4.46 -14.13 26.87
N VAL A 110 -4.90 -12.88 27.13
CA VAL A 110 -4.20 -11.98 28.07
C VAL A 110 -4.07 -12.65 29.44
N ASP A 111 -5.16 -13.23 29.95
CA ASP A 111 -5.14 -13.94 31.23
C ASP A 111 -4.22 -15.15 31.22
N TYR A 112 -4.21 -15.94 30.15
CA TYR A 112 -3.33 -17.10 30.03
C TYR A 112 -1.85 -16.71 29.91
N LEU A 113 -1.52 -15.67 29.13
CA LEU A 113 -0.14 -15.18 28.96
C LEU A 113 0.49 -14.76 30.30
N LYS A 114 -0.29 -14.15 31.19
CA LYS A 114 0.15 -13.78 32.54
C LYS A 114 0.54 -15.00 33.39
N THR A 115 0.07 -16.20 33.06
CA THR A 115 0.41 -17.44 33.80
C THR A 115 1.83 -17.93 33.56
N PHE A 116 2.48 -17.53 32.46
CA PHE A 116 3.85 -17.94 32.14
C PHE A 116 4.91 -17.34 33.06
N SER A 117 4.59 -16.26 33.79
CA SER A 117 5.54 -15.63 34.68
C SER A 117 4.93 -15.28 36.04
N ARG A 118 5.66 -15.63 37.10
CA ARG A 118 5.28 -15.32 38.49
C ARG A 118 5.22 -13.82 38.77
N PHE A 119 5.84 -12.98 37.95
CA PHE A 119 5.86 -11.53 38.16
C PHE A 119 4.46 -10.89 38.04
N PHE A 120 3.53 -11.53 37.33
CA PHE A 120 2.13 -11.06 37.24
C PHE A 120 1.27 -11.37 38.47
N GLN A 121 1.83 -11.98 39.53
CA GLN A 121 1.08 -12.30 40.76
C GLN A 121 0.98 -11.13 41.74
N ASP A 122 1.74 -10.06 41.51
CA ASP A 122 1.78 -8.87 42.35
C ASP A 122 0.66 -7.87 41.99
N ASP A 123 0.69 -6.69 42.61
CA ASP A 123 -0.27 -5.62 42.34
C ASP A 123 -0.26 -5.21 40.86
N PRO A 124 -1.43 -4.82 40.29
CA PRO A 124 -1.52 -4.38 38.90
C PRO A 124 -0.54 -3.23 38.59
N PRO A 125 0.13 -3.25 37.42
CA PRO A 125 1.10 -2.23 37.08
C PRO A 125 0.41 -0.87 36.89
N THR A 126 1.10 0.20 37.27
CA THR A 126 0.60 1.58 37.17
C THR A 126 1.10 2.25 35.89
N PRO A 127 0.20 2.68 34.98
CA PRO A 127 0.60 3.42 33.78
C PRO A 127 1.24 4.77 34.10
N LEU A 128 2.15 5.21 33.23
CA LEU A 128 2.67 6.56 33.25
C LEU A 128 1.62 7.55 32.74
N ASP A 129 1.71 8.79 33.21
CA ASP A 129 1.02 9.91 32.57
C ASP A 129 1.89 10.47 31.43
N PHE A 130 1.38 10.33 30.20
CA PHE A 130 2.04 10.82 28.99
C PHE A 130 1.61 12.26 28.64
N GLY A 131 0.56 12.79 29.27
CA GLY A 131 0.01 14.09 28.89
C GLY A 131 -0.68 14.05 27.51
N ARG A 132 -0.51 15.12 26.73
CA ARG A 132 -1.05 15.24 25.36
C ARG A 132 0.02 15.79 24.44
N ALA A 133 -0.04 15.42 23.16
CA ALA A 133 0.86 15.92 22.15
C ALA A 133 0.85 17.45 22.10
N THR A 134 2.04 18.02 21.93
CA THR A 134 2.19 19.43 21.55
C THR A 134 1.72 19.63 20.11
N PRO A 135 1.30 20.85 19.71
CA PRO A 135 0.98 21.12 18.31
C PRO A 135 2.19 20.83 17.40
N GLU A 136 1.92 20.20 16.26
CA GLU A 136 2.91 20.05 15.19
C GLU A 136 3.14 21.43 14.55
N THR A 137 4.35 21.96 14.71
CA THR A 137 4.80 23.19 14.02
C THR A 137 6.19 22.96 13.43
N ASP A 138 6.56 23.77 12.43
CA ASP A 138 7.89 23.72 11.83
C ASP A 138 9.01 23.90 12.87
N GLU A 139 8.77 24.73 13.90
CA GLU A 139 9.71 24.90 15.02
C GLU A 139 9.84 23.64 15.88
N ALA A 140 8.73 22.94 16.15
CA ALA A 140 8.75 21.69 16.90
C ALA A 140 9.49 20.59 16.12
N ILE A 141 9.27 20.49 14.81
CA ILE A 141 9.98 19.53 13.95
C ILE A 141 11.48 19.86 13.89
N ALA A 142 11.84 21.13 13.69
CA ALA A 142 13.24 21.56 13.69
C ALA A 142 13.92 21.28 15.03
N ARG A 143 13.22 21.53 16.15
CA ARG A 143 13.72 21.19 17.48
C ARG A 143 13.90 19.68 17.66
N GLY A 144 12.96 18.87 17.17
CA GLY A 144 13.06 17.42 17.19
C GLY A 144 14.28 16.91 16.44
N ALA A 145 14.58 17.49 15.28
CA ALA A 145 15.78 17.18 14.50
C ALA A 145 17.07 17.50 15.29
N GLU A 146 17.13 18.63 16.00
CA GLU A 146 18.26 18.96 16.88
C GLU A 146 18.41 17.95 18.02
N VAL A 147 17.30 17.55 18.63
CA VAL A 147 17.30 16.55 19.72
C VAL A 147 17.79 15.20 19.19
N TYR A 148 17.31 14.76 18.03
CA TYR A 148 17.75 13.51 17.36
C TYR A 148 19.27 13.45 17.20
N GLN A 149 19.89 14.57 16.84
CA GLN A 149 21.35 14.71 16.73
C GLN A 149 22.04 14.70 18.10
N THR A 150 21.49 15.46 19.06
CA THR A 150 22.08 15.66 20.38
C THR A 150 22.05 14.40 21.25
N VAL A 151 20.98 13.62 21.17
CA VAL A 151 20.84 12.35 21.90
C VAL A 151 21.38 11.16 21.09
N GLU A 152 21.98 11.44 19.92
CA GLU A 152 22.68 10.49 19.07
C GLU A 152 21.82 9.32 18.58
N CYS A 153 20.52 9.54 18.33
CA CYS A 153 19.62 8.54 17.73
C CYS A 153 20.18 7.97 16.42
N TRP A 154 20.87 8.83 15.65
CA TRP A 154 21.50 8.50 14.37
C TRP A 154 22.59 7.41 14.46
N ARG A 155 23.17 7.13 15.64
CA ARG A 155 24.16 6.04 15.77
C ARG A 155 23.58 4.66 15.50
N CYS A 156 22.29 4.47 15.79
CA CYS A 156 21.58 3.22 15.51
C CYS A 156 20.64 3.37 14.30
N HIS A 157 19.90 4.47 14.25
CA HIS A 157 18.89 4.68 13.21
C HIS A 157 19.44 5.35 11.94
N GLY A 158 20.70 5.80 11.91
CA GLY A 158 21.27 6.51 10.77
C GLY A 158 20.84 7.97 10.68
N GLN A 159 21.46 8.74 9.77
CA GLN A 159 21.17 10.18 9.66
C GLN A 159 19.76 10.44 9.16
N GLN A 160 19.31 9.63 8.20
CA GLN A 160 17.99 9.73 7.59
C GLN A 160 16.95 8.80 8.24
N GLY A 161 17.32 8.10 9.31
CA GLY A 161 16.43 7.21 10.02
C GLY A 161 16.29 5.81 9.43
N ARG A 162 17.10 5.39 8.44
CA ARG A 162 16.94 4.10 7.73
C ARG A 162 17.53 2.87 8.44
N GLY A 163 18.00 3.01 9.67
CA GLY A 163 18.61 1.92 10.41
C GLY A 163 20.05 1.59 9.97
N ASP A 164 20.72 2.51 9.29
CA ASP A 164 22.08 2.43 8.74
C ASP A 164 23.13 3.11 9.63
N GLY A 165 22.82 3.31 10.91
CA GLY A 165 23.76 3.91 11.86
C GLY A 165 24.99 3.02 12.11
N GLU A 166 26.13 3.62 12.45
CA GLU A 166 27.40 2.91 12.68
C GLU A 166 27.33 1.77 13.72
N SER A 167 26.37 1.84 14.65
CA SER A 167 26.15 0.82 15.68
C SER A 167 25.10 -0.23 15.27
N ALA A 168 24.33 0.00 14.20
CA ALA A 168 23.29 -0.90 13.71
C ALA A 168 23.75 -2.36 13.52
N PRO A 169 24.89 -2.66 12.86
CA PRO A 169 25.34 -4.05 12.69
C PRO A 169 25.77 -4.73 14.00
N THR A 170 25.91 -3.99 15.10
CA THR A 170 26.33 -4.52 16.40
C THR A 170 25.17 -4.88 17.34
N LEU A 171 23.95 -4.51 16.96
CA LEU A 171 22.78 -4.65 17.84
C LEU A 171 22.41 -6.12 18.06
N ASN A 172 22.08 -6.44 19.31
CA ASN A 172 21.49 -7.71 19.72
C ASN A 172 20.40 -7.45 20.76
N ASP A 173 19.43 -8.33 20.85
CA ASP A 173 18.47 -8.34 21.95
C ASP A 173 19.11 -8.85 23.26
N ALA A 174 18.35 -8.81 24.35
CA ALA A 174 18.81 -9.26 25.66
C ALA A 174 19.11 -10.77 25.73
N ALA A 175 18.61 -11.57 24.78
CA ALA A 175 18.92 -12.99 24.65
C ALA A 175 20.17 -13.24 23.77
N GLY A 176 20.74 -12.19 23.17
CA GLY A 176 21.92 -12.23 22.33
C GLY A 176 21.65 -12.54 20.86
N PHE A 177 20.38 -12.51 20.42
CA PHE A 177 20.05 -12.65 19.00
C PHE A 177 20.25 -11.33 18.27
N PRO A 178 20.74 -11.36 17.02
CA PRO A 178 20.87 -10.15 16.22
C PRO A 178 19.50 -9.51 16.01
N ILE A 179 19.44 -8.19 16.13
CA ILE A 179 18.26 -7.41 15.81
C ILE A 179 18.68 -6.17 15.04
N VAL A 180 17.71 -5.47 14.47
CA VAL A 180 17.96 -4.30 13.65
C VAL A 180 17.18 -3.10 14.16
N ALA A 181 17.73 -1.92 13.96
CA ALA A 181 17.00 -0.68 14.19
C ALA A 181 15.84 -0.59 13.18
N ALA A 182 14.70 -0.06 13.61
CA ALA A 182 13.59 0.21 12.71
C ALA A 182 13.97 1.30 11.70
N ASP A 183 13.56 1.13 10.43
CA ASP A 183 13.56 2.21 9.44
C ASP A 183 12.45 3.21 9.82
N LEU A 184 12.88 4.37 10.35
CA LEU A 184 12.02 5.45 10.81
C LEU A 184 11.23 6.15 9.69
N THR A 185 11.53 5.82 8.43
CA THR A 185 10.75 6.27 7.26
C THR A 185 9.56 5.35 6.95
N GLU A 186 9.42 4.26 7.71
CA GLU A 186 8.34 3.28 7.61
C GLU A 186 7.56 3.15 8.93
N ASN A 187 6.96 4.25 9.42
CA ASN A 187 6.25 4.27 10.71
C ASN A 187 5.14 3.22 10.87
N TRP A 188 4.54 2.74 9.77
CA TRP A 188 3.57 1.64 9.79
C TRP A 188 4.17 0.30 10.25
N ARG A 189 5.51 0.19 10.32
CA ARG A 189 6.24 -0.99 10.84
C ARG A 189 6.74 -0.82 12.28
N PHE A 190 6.38 0.25 12.98
CA PHE A 190 6.91 0.49 14.32
C PHE A 190 6.33 -0.45 15.37
N ASN A 191 7.23 -1.02 16.18
CA ASN A 191 6.85 -1.74 17.40
C ASN A 191 6.15 -0.79 18.38
N GLY A 192 4.86 -0.98 18.57
CA GLY A 192 4.05 -0.19 19.50
C GLY A 192 3.33 1.02 18.88
N GLY A 193 3.40 1.18 17.55
CA GLY A 193 2.58 2.13 16.79
C GLY A 193 3.35 3.32 16.23
N GLY A 194 2.82 3.86 15.11
CA GLY A 194 3.47 4.84 14.25
C GLY A 194 2.98 6.27 14.42
N GLU A 195 2.01 6.52 15.31
CA GLU A 195 1.49 7.86 15.60
C GLU A 195 2.35 8.63 16.61
N VAL A 196 2.25 9.97 16.62
CA VAL A 196 3.12 10.84 17.45
C VAL A 196 3.02 10.48 18.94
N GLU A 197 1.83 10.25 19.47
CA GLU A 197 1.61 9.84 20.86
C GLU A 197 2.22 8.46 21.17
N GLU A 198 2.21 7.55 20.20
CA GLU A 198 2.76 6.21 20.35
C GLU A 198 4.28 6.20 20.27
N ILE A 199 4.85 6.99 19.35
CA ILE A 199 6.28 7.26 19.27
C ILE A 199 6.76 7.91 20.58
N TYR A 200 6.05 8.93 21.07
CA TYR A 200 6.36 9.55 22.35
C TYR A 200 6.29 8.56 23.52
N ARG A 201 5.28 7.68 23.54
CA ARG A 201 5.18 6.59 24.52
C ARG A 201 6.41 5.70 24.45
N VAL A 202 6.81 5.23 23.27
CA VAL A 202 8.03 4.40 23.08
C VAL A 202 9.28 5.13 23.57
N LEU A 203 9.45 6.43 23.28
CA LEU A 203 10.59 7.21 23.78
C LEU A 203 10.59 7.31 25.31
N ARG A 204 9.41 7.44 25.94
CA ARG A 204 9.26 7.52 27.40
C ARG A 204 9.47 6.17 28.09
N THR A 205 9.02 5.07 27.50
CA THR A 205 9.11 3.74 28.12
C THR A 205 10.38 2.98 27.72
N GLY A 206 10.93 3.21 26.53
CA GLY A 206 11.90 2.33 25.90
C GLY A 206 11.30 0.97 25.49
N LEU A 207 12.09 0.16 24.79
CA LEU A 207 11.68 -1.18 24.32
C LEU A 207 12.45 -2.27 25.08
N ASP A 208 11.85 -2.80 26.17
CA ASP A 208 12.54 -3.77 27.04
C ASP A 208 13.00 -5.02 26.29
N GLY A 209 14.23 -5.43 26.61
CA GLY A 209 14.91 -6.53 25.94
C GLY A 209 15.59 -6.12 24.63
N THR A 210 15.60 -4.84 24.26
CA THR A 210 16.36 -4.31 23.11
C THR A 210 17.35 -3.23 23.57
N PRO A 211 18.30 -2.82 22.72
CA PRO A 211 19.18 -1.68 22.98
C PRO A 211 18.48 -0.32 22.93
N MET A 212 17.20 -0.21 22.53
CA MET A 212 16.46 1.07 22.49
C MET A 212 16.03 1.49 23.90
N PRO A 213 16.72 2.48 24.52
CA PRO A 213 16.55 2.78 25.93
C PRO A 213 15.28 3.59 26.19
N THR A 214 14.96 3.80 27.47
CA THR A 214 14.08 4.90 27.85
C THR A 214 14.83 6.22 27.79
N PHE A 215 14.14 7.28 27.38
CA PHE A 215 14.65 8.65 27.45
C PHE A 215 14.08 9.42 28.67
N SER A 216 13.25 8.77 29.49
CA SER A 216 12.76 9.39 30.74
C SER A 216 13.90 9.73 31.69
N ASP A 217 14.95 8.89 31.77
CA ASP A 217 16.11 9.12 32.65
C ASP A 217 16.84 10.43 32.33
N ILE A 218 17.00 10.75 31.04
CA ILE A 218 17.68 11.97 30.61
C ILE A 218 16.77 13.21 30.69
N VAL A 219 15.45 13.02 30.63
CA VAL A 219 14.46 14.06 30.96
C VAL A 219 14.52 14.40 32.45
N ASP A 220 14.52 13.39 33.31
CA ASP A 220 14.57 13.56 34.77
C ASP A 220 15.91 14.16 35.23
N ALA A 221 16.99 13.84 34.53
CA ALA A 221 18.30 14.47 34.72
C ALA A 221 18.38 15.91 34.18
N GLY A 222 17.36 16.39 33.47
CA GLY A 222 17.30 17.74 32.90
C GLY A 222 18.22 17.96 31.70
N VAL A 223 18.65 16.89 31.01
CA VAL A 223 19.44 16.98 29.77
C VAL A 223 18.57 17.45 28.62
N ILE A 224 17.34 16.95 28.55
CA ILE A 224 16.27 17.38 27.65
C ILE A 224 14.97 17.53 28.44
N THR A 225 13.93 18.08 27.83
CA THR A 225 12.61 18.26 28.43
C THR A 225 11.56 17.32 27.84
N ASN A 226 10.39 17.22 28.48
CA ASN A 226 9.25 16.51 27.88
C ASN A 226 8.78 17.16 26.56
N GLU A 227 8.92 18.47 26.42
CA GLU A 227 8.61 19.20 25.18
C GLU A 227 9.62 18.88 24.07
N ASP A 228 10.88 18.66 24.42
CA ASP A 228 11.90 18.16 23.49
C ASP A 228 11.57 16.74 23.01
N LEU A 229 11.09 15.86 23.88
CA LEU A 229 10.65 14.52 23.47
C LEU A 229 9.41 14.54 22.57
N TRP A 230 8.45 15.43 22.80
CA TRP A 230 7.34 15.62 21.87
C TRP A 230 7.81 16.15 20.52
N SER A 231 8.73 17.11 20.53
CA SER A 231 9.37 17.64 19.31
C SER A 231 10.10 16.53 18.56
N LEU A 232 10.83 15.67 19.27
CA LEU A 232 11.49 14.49 18.70
C LEU A 232 10.48 13.50 18.09
N ALA A 233 9.36 13.24 18.76
CA ALA A 233 8.31 12.36 18.24
C ALA A 233 7.70 12.91 16.93
N HIS A 234 7.43 14.22 16.86
CA HIS A 234 7.00 14.90 15.63
C HIS A 234 8.04 14.76 14.50
N TYR A 235 9.32 14.98 14.81
CA TYR A 235 10.40 14.80 13.83
C TYR A 235 10.47 13.36 13.31
N VAL A 236 10.45 12.36 14.19
CA VAL A 236 10.46 10.95 13.81
C VAL A 236 9.24 10.60 12.95
N ARG A 237 8.04 11.08 13.32
CA ARG A 237 6.83 10.88 12.50
C ARG A 237 6.96 11.50 11.10
N ARG A 238 7.64 12.64 11.00
CA ARG A 238 7.85 13.39 9.75
C ARG A 238 8.82 12.72 8.77
N LEU A 239 9.64 11.77 9.23
CA LEU A 239 10.53 10.98 8.38
C LEU A 239 9.77 10.01 7.46
N SER A 240 8.54 9.64 7.85
CA SER A 240 7.64 8.80 7.07
C SER A 240 6.67 9.63 6.22
N PRO A 241 6.09 9.08 5.14
CA PRO A 241 4.94 9.66 4.44
C PRO A 241 3.77 10.00 5.37
N GLU A 242 2.89 10.91 4.93
CA GLU A 242 1.71 11.31 5.70
C GLU A 242 0.76 10.13 5.90
N ASP A 243 0.48 9.38 4.84
CA ASP A 243 -0.35 8.17 4.88
C ASP A 243 0.50 6.91 4.67
N GLU A 244 0.04 5.80 5.24
CA GLU A 244 0.61 4.48 4.94
C GLU A 244 0.51 4.20 3.42
N PRO A 245 1.54 3.61 2.79
CA PRO A 245 1.52 3.36 1.36
C PRO A 245 0.36 2.45 0.95
N GLU A 246 -0.52 2.95 0.07
CA GLU A 246 -1.60 2.13 -0.49
C GLU A 246 -1.07 1.10 -1.49
N LEU A 247 -1.64 -0.11 -1.44
CA LEU A 247 -1.34 -1.17 -2.40
C LEU A 247 -2.00 -0.87 -3.73
N GLN A 248 -1.20 -0.46 -4.72
CA GLN A 248 -1.64 -0.18 -6.07
C GLN A 248 -1.21 -1.30 -7.02
N GLU A 249 -2.14 -1.86 -7.78
CA GLU A 249 -1.85 -2.92 -8.75
C GLU A 249 -1.18 -2.40 -10.03
N VAL A 250 -1.25 -1.09 -10.30
CA VAL A 250 -0.81 -0.46 -11.56
C VAL A 250 0.18 0.65 -11.28
N VAL A 251 1.42 0.45 -11.70
CA VAL A 251 2.47 1.48 -11.81
C VAL A 251 2.26 2.22 -13.12
N VAL A 252 2.04 3.53 -13.07
CA VAL A 252 1.93 4.35 -14.28
C VAL A 252 3.30 4.87 -14.66
N ALA A 253 3.70 4.63 -15.92
CA ALA A 253 4.88 5.26 -16.49
C ALA A 253 4.45 6.56 -17.18
N GLU A 254 4.91 7.70 -16.65
CA GLU A 254 4.57 9.03 -17.18
C GLU A 254 5.15 9.22 -18.59
N LEU A 255 4.34 9.75 -19.51
CA LEU A 255 4.80 10.10 -20.85
C LEU A 255 5.48 11.47 -20.85
N LEU A 256 6.81 11.50 -20.95
CA LEU A 256 7.59 12.73 -21.02
C LEU A 256 7.60 13.28 -22.45
N THR A 257 6.85 14.36 -22.67
CA THR A 257 6.89 15.10 -23.94
C THR A 257 7.73 16.37 -23.84
N GLY A 258 8.86 16.43 -24.55
CA GLY A 258 9.69 17.63 -24.65
C GLY A 258 10.76 17.81 -23.56
N VAL A 259 10.89 16.84 -22.66
CA VAL A 259 12.01 16.71 -21.72
C VAL A 259 12.74 15.39 -22.02
N PRO A 260 14.09 15.34 -21.94
CA PRO A 260 14.81 14.08 -22.09
C PRO A 260 14.41 13.07 -21.01
N LEU A 261 14.42 11.78 -21.37
CA LEU A 261 14.25 10.68 -20.41
C LEU A 261 15.40 10.69 -19.39
N PRO A 262 15.14 10.48 -18.09
CA PRO A 262 16.17 10.43 -17.06
C PRO A 262 17.25 9.40 -17.38
N GLN A 263 18.50 9.75 -17.07
CA GLN A 263 19.69 8.91 -17.24
C GLN A 263 20.36 8.58 -15.90
N THR A 264 20.08 9.31 -14.82
CA THR A 264 20.61 9.03 -13.48
C THR A 264 19.49 9.01 -12.42
N VAL A 265 19.82 8.45 -11.24
CA VAL A 265 18.88 8.31 -10.12
C VAL A 265 18.57 9.65 -9.42
N GLU A 266 19.38 10.69 -9.68
CA GLU A 266 19.26 12.03 -9.12
C GLU A 266 18.55 13.03 -10.05
N ASP A 267 18.17 12.61 -11.26
CA ASP A 267 17.48 13.48 -12.20
C ASP A 267 16.18 14.03 -11.60
N ALA A 268 15.93 15.33 -11.79
CA ALA A 268 14.86 16.07 -11.10
C ALA A 268 13.45 15.53 -11.37
N VAL A 269 13.24 14.80 -12.47
CA VAL A 269 11.97 14.16 -12.80
C VAL A 269 11.48 13.23 -11.67
N TRP A 270 12.41 12.57 -10.97
CA TRP A 270 12.07 11.65 -9.88
C TRP A 270 11.53 12.35 -8.63
N GLN A 271 11.64 13.68 -8.53
CA GLN A 271 11.05 14.43 -7.42
C GLN A 271 9.54 14.61 -7.57
N GLU A 272 9.03 14.60 -8.80
CA GLU A 272 7.62 14.81 -9.12
C GLU A 272 6.92 13.53 -9.60
N ALA A 273 7.68 12.56 -10.12
CA ALA A 273 7.13 11.29 -10.59
C ALA A 273 6.46 10.51 -9.44
N GLU A 274 5.26 9.99 -9.70
CA GLU A 274 4.46 9.24 -8.73
C GLU A 274 5.20 7.99 -8.24
N ARG A 275 5.18 7.76 -6.92
CA ARG A 275 5.84 6.64 -6.25
C ARG A 275 4.82 5.57 -5.89
N PHE A 276 5.05 4.35 -6.37
CA PHE A 276 4.20 3.19 -6.09
C PHE A 276 4.94 2.24 -5.14
N TYR A 277 4.31 1.87 -4.03
CA TYR A 277 4.87 0.88 -3.10
C TYR A 277 4.43 -0.52 -3.48
N ILE A 278 5.39 -1.44 -3.60
CA ILE A 278 5.16 -2.85 -3.89
C ILE A 278 5.73 -3.68 -2.74
N PRO A 279 4.89 -4.32 -1.91
CA PRO A 279 5.36 -5.18 -0.83
C PRO A 279 6.03 -6.43 -1.40
N LEU A 280 7.08 -6.86 -0.73
CA LEU A 280 7.76 -8.13 -0.98
C LEU A 280 7.54 -9.08 0.20
N ALA A 281 7.50 -10.37 -0.10
CA ALA A 281 7.45 -11.42 0.91
C ALA A 281 8.54 -12.45 0.65
N GLY A 282 9.00 -13.12 1.70
CA GLY A 282 10.05 -14.13 1.58
C GLY A 282 9.64 -15.29 0.68
N GLN A 283 10.53 -15.67 -0.23
CA GLN A 283 10.32 -16.87 -1.02
C GLN A 283 10.47 -18.14 -0.16
N ILE A 284 9.37 -18.81 0.08
CA ILE A 284 9.33 -20.05 0.90
C ILE A 284 8.93 -21.30 0.09
N ILE A 285 8.72 -21.18 -1.22
CA ILE A 285 8.22 -22.28 -2.05
C ILE A 285 9.40 -23.13 -2.56
N ILE A 286 10.35 -22.50 -3.25
CA ILE A 286 11.49 -23.16 -3.90
C ILE A 286 12.67 -23.27 -2.93
N LYS A 287 13.36 -24.42 -2.93
CA LYS A 287 14.57 -24.63 -2.12
C LYS A 287 15.82 -24.11 -2.83
N PRO A 288 16.87 -23.69 -2.10
CA PRO A 288 16.84 -23.45 -0.64
C PRO A 288 15.98 -22.25 -0.26
N ARG A 289 15.43 -22.27 0.96
CA ARG A 289 14.48 -21.26 1.46
C ARG A 289 15.17 -20.31 2.43
N TRP A 290 14.66 -19.08 2.51
CA TRP A 290 15.08 -18.11 3.50
C TRP A 290 13.85 -17.43 4.08
N PHE A 291 13.66 -17.60 5.39
CA PHE A 291 12.44 -17.19 6.09
C PHE A 291 12.56 -15.81 6.74
N ASN A 292 13.73 -15.16 6.60
CA ASN A 292 13.99 -13.81 7.11
C ASN A 292 14.43 -12.88 5.98
N PRO A 293 13.59 -12.64 4.96
CA PRO A 293 13.89 -11.62 3.96
C PRO A 293 14.05 -10.26 4.66
N ARG A 294 15.09 -9.52 4.31
CA ARG A 294 15.33 -8.18 4.84
C ARG A 294 14.62 -7.11 4.03
N VAL A 295 14.59 -7.29 2.72
CA VAL A 295 13.83 -6.40 1.82
C VAL A 295 12.37 -6.81 1.85
N ASP A 296 11.52 -5.92 2.32
CA ASP A 296 10.11 -6.18 2.57
C ASP A 296 9.16 -5.40 1.65
N GLY A 297 9.73 -4.56 0.79
CA GLY A 297 9.03 -3.74 -0.18
C GLY A 297 9.99 -2.95 -1.05
N VAL A 298 9.51 -2.52 -2.21
CA VAL A 298 10.22 -1.62 -3.12
C VAL A 298 9.30 -0.47 -3.50
N TRP A 299 9.90 0.72 -3.64
CA TRP A 299 9.26 1.87 -4.26
C TRP A 299 9.61 1.91 -5.74
N VAL A 300 8.60 2.11 -6.59
CA VAL A 300 8.75 2.12 -8.05
C VAL A 300 8.26 3.44 -8.62
N GLN A 301 9.06 4.04 -9.49
CA GLN A 301 8.69 5.19 -10.32
C GLN A 301 9.01 4.86 -11.77
N ALA A 302 8.19 5.31 -12.71
CA ALA A 302 8.38 5.00 -14.11
C ALA A 302 8.10 6.22 -15.01
N ALA A 303 8.87 6.35 -16.07
CA ALA A 303 8.69 7.36 -17.11
C ALA A 303 9.09 6.80 -18.48
N HIS A 304 8.51 7.31 -19.56
CA HIS A 304 8.90 6.93 -20.92
C HIS A 304 8.76 8.10 -21.89
N ASP A 305 9.50 8.06 -23.00
CA ASP A 305 9.41 9.08 -24.07
C ASP A 305 8.67 8.55 -25.33
N GLY A 306 8.08 7.36 -25.20
CA GLY A 306 7.44 6.62 -26.29
C GLY A 306 8.41 5.81 -27.15
N ARG A 307 9.71 5.82 -26.84
CA ARG A 307 10.74 4.99 -27.47
C ARG A 307 11.54 4.17 -26.45
N GLU A 308 11.86 4.75 -25.30
CA GLU A 308 12.52 4.10 -24.17
C GLU A 308 11.67 4.23 -22.89
N LEU A 309 11.77 3.23 -22.02
CA LEU A 309 11.28 3.24 -20.64
C LEU A 309 12.45 3.50 -19.69
N ALA A 310 12.21 4.34 -18.69
CA ALA A 310 13.02 4.49 -17.48
C ALA A 310 12.20 4.00 -16.27
N LEU A 311 12.78 3.09 -15.49
CA LEU A 311 12.18 2.49 -14.31
C LEU A 311 13.14 2.66 -13.13
N LEU A 312 12.78 3.52 -12.18
CA LEU A 312 13.52 3.71 -10.94
C LEU A 312 12.91 2.84 -9.85
N VAL A 313 13.73 2.01 -9.23
CA VAL A 313 13.34 1.16 -8.09
C VAL A 313 14.22 1.51 -6.89
N SER A 314 13.63 1.68 -5.72
CA SER A 314 14.37 1.97 -4.49
C SER A 314 13.84 1.20 -3.29
N TRP A 315 14.74 0.75 -2.41
CA TRP A 315 14.40 0.03 -1.17
C TRP A 315 15.37 0.36 -0.05
N GLY A 316 14.93 0.18 1.20
CA GLY A 316 15.78 0.31 2.37
C GLY A 316 16.76 -0.86 2.45
N ASP A 317 18.05 -0.53 2.57
CA ASP A 317 19.13 -1.49 2.75
C ASP A 317 20.24 -0.82 3.57
N PRO A 318 20.37 -1.12 4.87
CA PRO A 318 21.38 -0.51 5.72
C PRO A 318 22.83 -0.79 5.30
N SER A 319 23.07 -1.82 4.49
CA SER A 319 24.39 -2.23 4.00
C SER A 319 24.56 -1.93 2.52
N GLU A 320 25.79 -1.65 2.09
CA GLU A 320 26.16 -1.68 0.67
C GLU A 320 26.78 -3.06 0.38
N SER A 321 25.96 -4.10 0.28
CA SER A 321 26.50 -5.47 0.28
C SER A 321 27.31 -5.76 -0.99
N PRO A 322 28.45 -6.47 -0.89
CA PRO A 322 29.04 -6.98 0.33
C PRO A 322 29.75 -5.89 1.16
N ASP A 323 29.31 -5.68 2.41
CA ASP A 323 29.87 -4.70 3.33
C ASP A 323 30.61 -5.37 4.50
N THR A 324 31.91 -5.10 4.59
CA THR A 324 32.75 -5.61 5.67
C THR A 324 32.33 -5.16 7.07
N LEU A 325 31.61 -4.04 7.21
CA LEU A 325 31.06 -3.60 8.49
C LEU A 325 29.89 -4.48 8.97
N TRP A 326 29.18 -5.10 8.03
CA TRP A 326 28.02 -5.96 8.29
C TRP A 326 28.36 -7.45 8.30
N ALA A 327 29.58 -7.85 7.95
CA ALA A 327 30.01 -9.25 7.92
C ALA A 327 29.74 -10.00 9.26
N ASP A 328 30.10 -9.40 10.40
CA ASP A 328 29.86 -10.01 11.72
C ASP A 328 28.35 -10.10 12.04
N PHE A 329 27.54 -9.16 11.53
CA PHE A 329 26.08 -9.21 11.66
C PHE A 329 25.52 -10.39 10.85
N GLY A 330 25.91 -10.49 9.57
CA GLY A 330 25.50 -11.57 8.68
C GLY A 330 25.81 -12.96 9.25
N GLU A 331 27.01 -13.16 9.78
CA GLU A 331 27.39 -14.43 10.43
C GLU A 331 26.50 -14.76 11.65
N ARG A 332 26.12 -13.75 12.45
CA ARG A 332 25.17 -13.96 13.56
C ARG A 332 23.77 -14.30 13.07
N VAL A 333 23.30 -13.65 12.01
CA VAL A 333 22.00 -13.95 11.38
C VAL A 333 22.00 -15.39 10.86
N LEU A 334 23.03 -15.77 10.10
CA LEU A 334 23.18 -17.13 9.57
C LEU A 334 23.21 -18.18 10.68
N THR A 335 23.99 -17.94 11.73
CA THR A 335 24.06 -18.84 12.89
C THR A 335 22.70 -18.95 13.61
N THR A 336 21.95 -17.85 13.69
CA THR A 336 20.64 -17.80 14.33
C THR A 336 19.56 -18.49 13.50
N MET A 337 19.65 -18.42 12.17
CA MET A 337 18.62 -18.88 11.23
C MET A 337 18.88 -20.29 10.64
N ALA A 338 20.11 -20.84 10.71
CA ALA A 338 20.48 -22.09 10.02
C ALA A 338 20.35 -23.38 10.87
N PRO A 339 19.97 -24.56 10.28
CA PRO A 339 19.30 -24.78 8.99
C PRO A 339 18.02 -25.65 9.14
N GLY A 340 16.87 -25.16 8.69
CA GLY A 340 15.65 -25.98 8.59
C GLY A 340 15.59 -26.88 7.35
N ASP A 341 16.33 -26.55 6.29
CA ASP A 341 16.28 -27.26 5.01
C ASP A 341 17.68 -27.44 4.40
N GLU A 342 17.89 -28.57 3.71
CA GLU A 342 19.11 -28.84 2.94
C GLU A 342 19.43 -27.65 2.02
N GLY A 343 20.55 -26.96 2.29
CA GLY A 343 21.07 -25.86 1.47
C GLY A 343 20.74 -24.44 1.92
N SER A 344 20.36 -24.18 3.18
CA SER A 344 20.23 -22.80 3.71
C SER A 344 21.45 -21.90 3.38
N ALA A 345 21.27 -20.58 3.48
CA ALA A 345 22.11 -19.50 2.93
C ALA A 345 23.59 -19.83 2.66
N SER A 346 24.05 -19.49 1.45
CA SER A 346 25.39 -19.82 0.94
C SER A 346 26.57 -19.15 1.67
N GLY A 347 26.28 -18.20 2.58
CA GLY A 347 27.23 -17.34 3.28
C GLY A 347 26.74 -15.88 3.26
N SER A 348 27.21 -15.06 4.19
CA SER A 348 26.97 -13.61 4.21
C SER A 348 27.97 -12.92 3.28
N GLY A 349 27.65 -11.69 2.85
CA GLY A 349 28.48 -10.96 1.91
C GLY A 349 28.31 -11.45 0.46
N ALA A 350 27.10 -11.87 0.11
CA ALA A 350 26.69 -11.87 -1.29
C ALA A 350 26.48 -10.41 -1.76
N ALA A 351 26.39 -10.21 -3.07
CA ALA A 351 25.95 -8.93 -3.62
C ALA A 351 24.45 -8.74 -3.39
N ASP A 352 24.03 -7.51 -3.14
CA ASP A 352 22.63 -7.13 -3.25
C ASP A 352 22.17 -7.31 -4.68
N GLN A 353 20.91 -7.75 -4.84
CA GLN A 353 20.37 -8.02 -6.16
C GLN A 353 18.96 -7.46 -6.27
N LEU A 354 18.63 -6.97 -7.47
CA LEU A 354 17.29 -6.60 -7.85
C LEU A 354 16.96 -7.24 -9.19
N VAL A 355 15.82 -7.92 -9.25
CA VAL A 355 15.26 -8.49 -10.47
C VAL A 355 13.90 -7.87 -10.75
N VAL A 356 13.77 -7.29 -11.93
CA VAL A 356 12.47 -6.91 -12.52
C VAL A 356 12.12 -7.97 -13.55
N GLN A 357 10.98 -8.62 -13.39
CA GLN A 357 10.52 -9.66 -14.31
C GLN A 357 9.28 -9.22 -15.09
N PHE A 358 9.23 -9.67 -16.33
CA PHE A 358 8.13 -9.51 -17.27
C PHE A 358 7.82 -10.87 -17.89
N PRO A 359 6.61 -11.10 -18.42
CA PRO A 359 6.38 -12.25 -19.27
C PRO A 359 7.17 -12.10 -20.58
N GLN A 360 7.67 -13.20 -21.16
CA GLN A 360 8.35 -13.14 -22.47
C GLN A 360 7.41 -12.68 -23.59
N GLU A 361 6.12 -12.97 -23.49
CA GLU A 361 5.08 -12.54 -24.42
C GLU A 361 3.81 -12.14 -23.65
N LEU A 362 2.98 -11.27 -24.22
CA LEU A 362 1.67 -10.96 -23.64
C LEU A 362 0.69 -12.07 -23.99
N TYR A 363 0.16 -12.75 -22.96
CA TYR A 363 -0.83 -13.80 -23.11
C TYR A 363 -2.25 -13.21 -23.11
N GLU A 364 -3.17 -13.80 -23.87
CA GLU A 364 -4.59 -13.43 -23.84
C GLU A 364 -5.26 -13.93 -22.53
N GLY A 365 -6.02 -13.05 -21.87
CA GLY A 365 -6.81 -13.39 -20.68
C GLY A 365 -6.05 -13.25 -19.36
N GLN A 366 -6.33 -14.14 -18.40
CA GLN A 366 -5.70 -14.12 -17.06
C GLN A 366 -4.46 -15.01 -16.97
N GLU A 367 -4.09 -15.68 -18.06
CA GLU A 367 -2.96 -16.58 -18.09
C GLU A 367 -1.64 -15.81 -18.02
N ARG A 368 -0.80 -16.10 -17.03
CA ARG A 368 0.53 -15.48 -16.86
C ARG A 368 1.57 -16.55 -16.53
N PRO A 369 2.86 -16.30 -16.77
CA PRO A 369 3.92 -17.07 -16.15
C PRO A 369 3.77 -17.06 -14.64
N TYR A 370 4.27 -18.07 -13.96
CA TYR A 370 4.34 -18.03 -12.51
C TYR A 370 5.23 -16.86 -12.03
N PHE A 371 4.85 -16.17 -10.95
CA PHE A 371 5.61 -15.00 -10.46
C PHE A 371 6.97 -15.36 -9.85
N LEU A 372 7.32 -16.65 -9.81
CA LEU A 372 8.66 -17.12 -9.44
C LEU A 372 9.46 -17.40 -10.70
N GLN A 373 9.64 -16.35 -11.51
CA GLN A 373 10.41 -16.36 -12.77
C GLN A 373 9.92 -17.36 -13.83
N GLY A 374 8.60 -17.53 -13.92
CA GLY A 374 7.94 -18.33 -14.94
C GLY A 374 8.03 -19.84 -14.74
N ASP A 375 7.85 -20.57 -15.82
CA ASP A 375 7.95 -22.03 -15.89
C ASP A 375 8.41 -22.48 -17.30
N ALA A 376 8.55 -23.79 -17.50
CA ALA A 376 9.02 -24.34 -18.77
C ALA A 376 8.15 -23.97 -19.98
N ARG A 377 6.83 -23.83 -19.78
CA ARG A 377 5.86 -23.46 -20.85
C ARG A 377 5.75 -21.97 -21.01
N ARG A 378 5.85 -21.21 -19.92
CA ARG A 378 5.71 -19.76 -19.89
C ARG A 378 6.94 -19.15 -19.22
N PRO A 379 8.01 -18.89 -19.96
CA PRO A 379 9.20 -18.26 -19.42
C PRO A 379 8.94 -16.81 -19.00
N ALA A 380 9.77 -16.33 -18.07
CA ALA A 380 9.88 -14.92 -17.71
C ALA A 380 11.13 -14.31 -18.35
N TYR A 381 11.01 -13.08 -18.80
CA TYR A 381 12.12 -12.23 -19.25
C TYR A 381 12.47 -11.27 -18.10
N THR A 382 13.73 -11.19 -17.72
CA THR A 382 14.15 -10.52 -16.48
C THR A 382 15.27 -9.53 -16.71
N TRP A 383 15.20 -8.38 -16.05
CA TRP A 383 16.30 -7.43 -15.88
C TRP A 383 16.92 -7.66 -14.52
N THR A 384 18.21 -7.98 -14.49
CA THR A 384 18.93 -8.28 -13.26
C THR A 384 20.03 -7.26 -13.04
N TRP A 385 20.02 -6.63 -11.87
CA TRP A 385 21.09 -5.79 -11.35
C TRP A 385 21.70 -6.47 -10.12
N GLN A 386 23.02 -6.36 -9.95
CA GLN A 386 23.74 -6.80 -8.75
C GLN A 386 24.73 -5.70 -8.35
N SER A 387 24.95 -5.51 -7.05
CA SER A 387 25.81 -4.44 -6.52
C SER A 387 27.29 -4.59 -6.85
N ASP A 388 27.76 -5.82 -7.11
CA ASP A 388 29.17 -6.13 -7.39
C ASP A 388 29.52 -6.14 -8.89
N VAL A 389 28.54 -5.90 -9.77
CA VAL A 389 28.73 -5.84 -11.23
C VAL A 389 28.32 -4.49 -11.80
N THR A 390 29.04 -4.01 -12.81
CA THR A 390 28.65 -2.77 -13.51
C THR A 390 27.45 -3.02 -14.42
N GLY A 391 26.37 -2.27 -14.18
CA GLY A 391 25.19 -2.23 -15.05
C GLY A 391 24.16 -3.31 -14.70
N ALA A 392 23.32 -3.66 -15.68
CA ALA A 392 22.33 -4.72 -15.56
C ALA A 392 22.42 -5.64 -16.78
N PHE A 393 21.78 -6.80 -16.69
CA PHE A 393 21.71 -7.73 -17.80
C PHE A 393 20.32 -8.36 -17.93
N GLU A 394 19.97 -8.74 -19.15
CA GLU A 394 18.75 -9.45 -19.48
C GLU A 394 18.96 -10.96 -19.51
N SER A 395 17.96 -11.67 -19.02
CA SER A 395 17.93 -13.14 -18.98
C SER A 395 16.54 -13.69 -19.30
N ILE A 396 16.50 -14.96 -19.72
CA ILE A 396 15.26 -15.75 -19.81
C ILE A 396 15.26 -16.82 -18.73
N ALA A 397 14.22 -16.82 -17.90
CA ALA A 397 14.02 -17.77 -16.83
C ALA A 397 12.83 -18.69 -17.13
N ARG A 398 12.94 -19.96 -16.73
CA ARG A 398 11.91 -21.01 -16.86
C ARG A 398 11.54 -21.57 -15.48
N GLY A 399 11.48 -20.67 -14.50
CA GLY A 399 11.39 -20.94 -13.08
C GLY A 399 12.56 -20.32 -12.30
N MET A 400 12.32 -20.02 -11.02
CA MET A 400 13.32 -19.43 -10.13
C MET A 400 14.61 -20.25 -10.09
N GLY A 401 15.75 -19.57 -10.21
CA GLY A 401 17.07 -20.20 -10.23
C GLY A 401 17.47 -20.80 -11.59
N THR A 402 16.68 -20.57 -12.65
CA THR A 402 16.99 -21.05 -14.02
C THR A 402 17.26 -19.93 -15.02
N ALA A 403 17.34 -18.69 -14.55
CA ALA A 403 17.61 -17.53 -15.39
C ALA A 403 18.92 -17.72 -16.18
N ALA A 404 18.81 -17.69 -17.50
CA ALA A 404 19.93 -17.78 -18.42
C ALA A 404 20.13 -16.42 -19.09
N ARG A 405 21.30 -15.80 -18.85
CA ARG A 405 21.68 -14.53 -19.46
C ARG A 405 21.63 -14.64 -21.00
N GLN A 406 21.01 -13.67 -21.65
CA GLN A 406 20.99 -13.59 -23.10
C GLN A 406 22.38 -13.26 -23.68
N ALA A 407 22.55 -13.48 -24.98
CA ALA A 407 23.79 -13.14 -25.67
C ALA A 407 24.08 -11.63 -25.60
N ASP A 408 25.35 -11.22 -25.68
CA ASP A 408 25.73 -9.79 -25.57
C ASP A 408 25.07 -8.89 -26.63
N ALA A 409 24.75 -9.44 -27.81
CA ALA A 409 24.06 -8.71 -28.87
C ALA A 409 22.57 -8.45 -28.58
N GLU A 410 22.00 -9.18 -27.61
CA GLU A 410 20.60 -9.08 -27.17
C GLU A 410 20.49 -8.31 -25.84
N GLN A 411 21.58 -7.72 -25.35
CA GLN A 411 21.58 -6.90 -24.14
C GLN A 411 21.27 -5.43 -24.49
N HIS A 412 20.11 -4.97 -24.10
CA HIS A 412 19.54 -3.64 -24.36
C HIS A 412 19.28 -2.85 -23.08
N VAL A 413 19.10 -3.52 -21.93
CA VAL A 413 18.90 -2.84 -20.65
C VAL A 413 20.19 -2.16 -20.18
N ARG A 414 20.07 -0.92 -19.73
CA ARG A 414 21.13 -0.17 -19.05
C ARG A 414 20.69 0.08 -17.62
N ALA A 415 21.62 0.05 -16.68
CA ALA A 415 21.33 0.43 -15.31
C ALA A 415 22.38 1.37 -14.72
N THR A 416 21.90 2.33 -13.93
CA THR A 416 22.71 3.12 -12.99
C THR A 416 22.17 2.89 -11.58
N ALA A 417 23.05 2.84 -10.59
CA ALA A 417 22.67 2.58 -9.21
C ALA A 417 23.45 3.47 -8.25
N GLN A 418 22.84 3.73 -7.10
CA GLN A 418 23.44 4.44 -5.98
C GLN A 418 22.94 3.83 -4.68
N HIS A 419 23.88 3.57 -3.76
CA HIS A 419 23.59 3.38 -2.36
C HIS A 419 23.94 4.67 -1.62
N ALA A 420 22.98 5.20 -0.85
CA ALA A 420 23.21 6.36 -0.01
C ALA A 420 22.22 6.35 1.17
N ASP A 421 22.73 6.68 2.36
CA ASP A 421 21.95 6.82 3.59
C ASP A 421 21.03 5.61 3.89
N GLY A 422 21.52 4.39 3.68
CA GLY A 422 20.77 3.15 3.95
C GLY A 422 19.69 2.82 2.92
N GLN A 423 19.83 3.30 1.68
CA GLN A 423 18.89 3.03 0.60
C GLN A 423 19.61 2.78 -0.72
N TRP A 424 19.19 1.73 -1.42
CA TRP A 424 19.49 1.54 -2.83
C TRP A 424 18.50 2.28 -3.71
N LYS A 425 19.02 2.86 -4.80
CA LYS A 425 18.25 3.33 -5.96
C LYS A 425 18.86 2.74 -7.22
N VAL A 426 18.06 2.03 -8.01
CA VAL A 426 18.48 1.44 -9.28
C VAL A 426 17.57 1.93 -10.38
N LEU A 427 18.14 2.63 -11.35
CA LEU A 427 17.46 3.10 -12.55
C LEU A 427 17.76 2.15 -13.70
N PHE A 428 16.74 1.46 -14.21
CA PHE A 428 16.80 0.72 -15.46
C PHE A 428 16.31 1.59 -16.62
N VAL A 429 17.02 1.56 -17.74
CA VAL A 429 16.60 2.20 -19.00
C VAL A 429 16.69 1.18 -20.14
N ARG A 430 15.59 1.00 -20.88
CA ARG A 430 15.51 0.07 -22.01
C ARG A 430 14.63 0.63 -23.12
N PRO A 431 14.96 0.44 -24.42
CA PRO A 431 14.00 0.59 -25.51
C PRO A 431 12.69 -0.17 -25.27
N LEU A 432 11.56 0.41 -25.67
CA LEU A 432 10.26 -0.24 -25.58
C LEU A 432 10.16 -1.45 -26.53
N ASP A 433 10.77 -1.34 -27.70
CA ASP A 433 10.89 -2.40 -28.71
C ASP A 433 12.38 -2.57 -29.06
N THR A 434 12.92 -3.74 -28.77
CA THR A 434 14.32 -4.11 -29.09
C THR A 434 14.43 -4.80 -30.46
N GLY A 435 13.30 -5.20 -31.06
CA GLY A 435 13.27 -6.03 -32.26
C GLY A 435 13.68 -7.49 -32.04
N SER A 436 13.97 -7.90 -30.80
CA SER A 436 14.29 -9.28 -30.45
C SER A 436 13.02 -10.10 -30.26
N GLU A 437 13.02 -11.35 -30.73
CA GLU A 437 11.93 -12.30 -30.45
C GLU A 437 11.98 -12.84 -29.01
N GLU A 438 13.11 -12.66 -28.32
CA GLU A 438 13.25 -13.13 -26.94
C GLU A 438 12.79 -12.11 -25.90
N ASP A 439 12.67 -10.84 -26.28
CA ASP A 439 12.32 -9.76 -25.37
C ASP A 439 10.88 -9.29 -25.54
N LEU A 440 10.28 -8.82 -24.44
CA LEU A 440 8.95 -8.25 -24.50
C LEU A 440 8.95 -6.88 -25.21
N ALA A 441 8.21 -6.77 -26.31
CA ALA A 441 7.88 -5.48 -26.91
C ALA A 441 6.77 -4.79 -26.10
N MET A 442 7.08 -3.63 -25.52
CA MET A 442 6.15 -2.86 -24.68
C MET A 442 5.45 -1.79 -25.51
N THR A 443 4.13 -1.87 -25.63
CA THR A 443 3.35 -0.93 -26.46
C THR A 443 2.69 0.15 -25.59
N VAL A 444 2.83 1.41 -25.99
CA VAL A 444 2.17 2.55 -25.32
C VAL A 444 0.65 2.34 -25.24
N GLY A 445 0.06 2.62 -24.08
CA GLY A 445 -1.36 2.40 -23.79
C GLY A 445 -1.73 0.95 -23.43
N GLN A 446 -0.75 0.04 -23.30
CA GLN A 446 -0.97 -1.30 -22.78
C GLN A 446 -0.47 -1.46 -21.34
N ALA A 447 -1.15 -2.29 -20.56
CA ALA A 447 -0.70 -2.74 -19.25
C ALA A 447 0.20 -3.96 -19.41
N VAL A 448 1.45 -3.84 -18.96
CA VAL A 448 2.49 -4.86 -19.05
C VAL A 448 2.66 -5.51 -17.67
N PRO A 449 2.45 -6.82 -17.50
CA PRO A 449 2.68 -7.47 -16.22
C PRO A 449 4.13 -7.36 -15.79
N MET A 450 4.35 -6.95 -14.54
CA MET A 450 5.68 -6.75 -13.96
C MET A 450 5.71 -7.28 -12.53
N ALA A 451 6.84 -7.80 -12.09
CA ALA A 451 7.03 -8.26 -10.72
C ALA A 451 8.50 -8.10 -10.30
N PHE A 452 8.75 -8.16 -9.00
CA PHE A 452 10.03 -7.80 -8.40
C PHE A 452 10.55 -8.91 -7.52
N GLN A 453 11.88 -9.03 -7.47
CA GLN A 453 12.57 -9.80 -6.45
C GLN A 453 13.79 -9.01 -5.98
N ALA A 454 14.08 -9.06 -4.68
CA ALA A 454 15.20 -8.36 -4.08
C ALA A 454 15.94 -9.25 -3.06
N TRP A 455 17.23 -9.01 -2.89
CA TRP A 455 18.12 -9.75 -2.00
C TRP A 455 19.01 -8.76 -1.25
N ASP A 456 19.09 -8.92 0.08
CA ASP A 456 20.10 -8.30 0.95
C ASP A 456 21.24 -9.32 1.19
N GLY A 457 22.39 -9.04 0.58
CA GLY A 457 23.51 -9.97 0.53
C GLY A 457 24.19 -10.21 1.88
N ASP A 458 24.25 -9.19 2.74
CA ASP A 458 24.83 -9.30 4.09
C ASP A 458 23.87 -9.94 5.09
N ASN A 459 22.57 -9.94 4.82
CA ASN A 459 21.58 -10.77 5.52
C ASN A 459 21.63 -12.25 5.10
N GLY A 460 22.49 -12.63 4.13
CA GLY A 460 22.68 -14.00 3.68
C GLY A 460 21.72 -14.43 2.56
N GLU A 461 21.06 -13.47 1.90
CA GLU A 461 20.17 -13.73 0.78
C GLU A 461 20.98 -13.88 -0.53
N SER A 462 20.71 -14.95 -1.28
CA SER A 462 21.27 -15.16 -2.62
C SER A 462 20.49 -16.22 -3.40
N GLY A 463 20.64 -16.26 -4.73
CA GLY A 463 20.04 -17.31 -5.55
C GLY A 463 18.52 -17.41 -5.38
N ASN A 464 18.02 -18.52 -4.82
CA ASN A 464 16.56 -18.73 -4.61
C ASN A 464 16.03 -18.07 -3.32
N GLN A 465 16.91 -17.53 -2.48
CA GLN A 465 16.64 -17.05 -1.14
C GLN A 465 16.57 -15.53 -1.12
N GLY A 466 15.43 -14.97 -1.51
CA GLY A 466 15.20 -13.54 -1.48
C GLY A 466 13.73 -13.22 -1.28
N ALA A 467 13.41 -11.93 -1.29
CA ALA A 467 12.05 -11.44 -1.25
C ALA A 467 11.45 -11.37 -2.67
N VAL A 468 10.15 -11.63 -2.79
CA VAL A 468 9.44 -11.70 -4.07
C VAL A 468 8.09 -10.98 -3.98
N SER A 469 7.66 -10.37 -5.09
CA SER A 469 6.32 -9.84 -5.26
C SER A 469 5.42 -10.81 -6.05
N THR A 470 4.11 -10.58 -6.02
CA THR A 470 3.18 -11.10 -7.03
C THR A 470 3.26 -10.26 -8.32
N TRP A 471 2.40 -10.54 -9.30
CA TRP A 471 2.28 -9.73 -10.52
C TRP A 471 1.52 -8.43 -10.28
N TYR A 472 2.17 -7.32 -10.62
CA TYR A 472 1.62 -5.98 -10.78
C TYR A 472 1.58 -5.64 -12.28
N PHE A 473 1.18 -4.41 -12.62
CA PHE A 473 1.15 -3.92 -13.99
C PHE A 473 1.93 -2.62 -14.13
N LEU A 474 2.68 -2.50 -15.21
CA LEU A 474 3.22 -1.26 -15.72
C LEU A 474 2.29 -0.73 -16.82
N PHE A 475 1.68 0.43 -16.65
CA PHE A 475 0.88 1.07 -17.68
C PHE A 475 1.67 2.21 -18.33
N LEU A 476 1.96 2.07 -19.62
CA LEU A 476 2.63 3.13 -20.40
C LEU A 476 1.61 4.20 -20.78
N GLU A 477 1.72 5.39 -20.20
CA GLU A 477 0.81 6.50 -20.46
C GLU A 477 0.79 6.88 -21.95
N GLN A 478 -0.39 7.16 -22.48
CA GLN A 478 -0.57 7.58 -23.87
C GLN A 478 -0.95 9.06 -23.93
N PRO A 479 -0.54 9.79 -24.98
CA PRO A 479 -0.89 11.20 -25.10
C PRO A 479 -2.41 11.34 -25.20
N THR A 480 -2.99 12.14 -24.31
CA THR A 480 -4.44 12.40 -24.30
C THR A 480 -4.88 12.95 -25.66
N PRO A 481 -5.79 12.27 -26.40
CA PRO A 481 -6.19 12.74 -27.71
C PRO A 481 -6.78 14.15 -27.65
N ILE A 482 -6.37 15.05 -28.56
CA ILE A 482 -6.89 16.44 -28.62
C ILE A 482 -8.42 16.48 -28.67
N ALA A 483 -9.04 15.44 -29.24
CA ALA A 483 -10.49 15.27 -29.26
C ALA A 483 -11.12 15.33 -27.85
N VAL A 484 -10.46 14.80 -26.82
CA VAL A 484 -10.95 14.85 -25.42
C VAL A 484 -11.11 16.30 -24.94
N TYR A 485 -10.20 17.20 -25.30
CA TYR A 485 -10.28 18.62 -24.95
C TYR A 485 -11.23 19.43 -25.85
N VAL A 486 -11.35 19.06 -27.12
CA VAL A 486 -12.12 19.83 -28.12
C VAL A 486 -13.60 19.42 -28.16
N GLN A 487 -13.91 18.15 -27.92
CA GLN A 487 -15.27 17.63 -28.01
C GLN A 487 -16.24 18.29 -27.01
N PRO A 488 -15.91 18.47 -25.72
CA PRO A 488 -16.83 19.10 -24.78
C PRO A 488 -17.18 20.56 -25.13
N PRO A 489 -16.20 21.45 -25.44
CA PRO A 489 -16.51 22.82 -25.89
C PRO A 489 -17.30 22.87 -27.19
N VAL A 490 -16.99 21.99 -28.17
CA VAL A 490 -17.74 21.92 -29.43
C VAL A 490 -19.17 21.44 -29.19
N ALA A 491 -19.37 20.42 -28.37
CA ALA A 491 -20.70 19.93 -27.99
C ALA A 491 -21.51 21.03 -27.27
N LEU A 492 -20.88 21.78 -26.36
CA LEU A 492 -21.51 22.91 -25.68
C LEU A 492 -21.90 24.02 -26.67
N ALA A 493 -21.00 24.38 -27.60
CA ALA A 493 -21.25 25.40 -28.62
C ALA A 493 -22.38 24.99 -29.57
N LEU A 494 -22.40 23.74 -30.02
CA LEU A 494 -23.47 23.19 -30.85
C LEU A 494 -24.81 23.17 -30.11
N THR A 495 -24.80 22.80 -28.82
CA THR A 495 -25.99 22.81 -27.97
C THR A 495 -26.53 24.23 -27.78
N LEU A 496 -25.65 25.20 -27.52
CA LEU A 496 -26.00 26.62 -27.40
C LEU A 496 -26.56 27.17 -28.72
N LEU A 497 -25.88 26.90 -29.84
CA LEU A 497 -26.31 27.33 -31.17
C LEU A 497 -27.69 26.76 -31.51
N PHE A 498 -27.91 25.48 -31.23
CA PHE A 498 -29.19 24.84 -31.44
C PHE A 498 -30.28 25.44 -30.55
N GLY A 499 -29.99 25.68 -29.26
CA GLY A 499 -30.89 26.36 -28.35
C GLY A 499 -31.30 27.76 -28.85
N LEU A 500 -30.35 28.54 -29.34
CA LEU A 500 -30.60 29.87 -29.93
C LEU A 500 -31.46 29.79 -31.20
N LEU A 501 -31.25 28.78 -32.05
CA LEU A 501 -32.06 28.56 -33.25
C LEU A 501 -33.51 28.19 -32.90
N VAL A 502 -33.73 27.35 -31.89
CA VAL A 502 -35.07 27.01 -31.38
C VAL A 502 -35.77 28.26 -30.83
N VAL A 503 -35.09 29.08 -30.03
CA VAL A 503 -35.64 30.34 -29.50
C VAL A 503 -35.98 31.31 -30.64
N ARG A 504 -35.11 31.44 -31.65
CA ARG A 504 -35.36 32.28 -32.83
C ARG A 504 -36.57 31.78 -33.62
N GLN A 505 -36.72 30.48 -33.82
CA GLN A 505 -37.85 29.90 -34.54
C GLN A 505 -39.16 30.04 -33.76
N ALA A 506 -39.14 29.91 -32.43
CA ALA A 506 -40.29 30.17 -31.57
C ALA A 506 -40.73 31.65 -31.61
N ARG A 507 -39.77 32.59 -31.64
CA ARG A 507 -40.03 34.03 -31.79
C ARG A 507 -40.59 34.39 -33.16
N LEU A 508 -40.01 33.84 -34.24
CA LEU A 508 -40.52 34.04 -35.61
C LEU A 508 -41.90 33.40 -35.83
N GLY A 509 -42.16 32.27 -35.16
CA GLY A 509 -43.48 31.62 -35.17
C GLY A 509 -44.58 32.36 -34.40
N SER A 510 -44.19 33.26 -33.48
CA SER A 510 -45.11 34.05 -32.65
C SER A 510 -45.40 35.45 -33.22
N GLY A 511 -44.75 35.85 -34.33
CA GLY A 511 -44.76 37.21 -34.85
C GLY A 511 -45.59 37.46 -36.13
N MET A 512 -46.45 36.54 -36.57
CA MET A 512 -47.27 36.80 -37.78
C MET A 512 -48.56 35.96 -37.82
N VAL A 513 -49.61 36.47 -37.18
CA VAL A 513 -50.99 36.19 -37.60
C VAL A 513 -51.79 37.48 -37.51
N ARG A 514 -51.96 38.15 -38.64
CA ARG A 514 -53.10 39.04 -38.88
C ARG A 514 -53.76 38.62 -40.19
N GLU A 515 -55.06 38.38 -40.06
CA GLU A 515 -56.06 37.73 -40.91
C GLU A 515 -55.87 37.78 -42.44
N LEU A 516 -56.08 36.63 -43.11
CA LEU A 516 -57.25 36.38 -43.95
C LEU A 516 -57.33 34.90 -44.41
N ASP A 517 -58.56 34.39 -44.32
CA ASP A 517 -59.20 33.24 -44.95
C ASP A 517 -58.92 31.78 -44.49
N ALA A 518 -60.03 31.06 -44.29
CA ALA A 518 -60.24 30.04 -43.27
C ALA A 518 -60.64 28.68 -43.88
N SER A 519 -59.83 27.65 -43.53
CA SER A 519 -60.17 26.22 -43.32
C SER A 519 -59.27 25.23 -44.08
N ALA A 520 -58.83 25.55 -45.31
CA ALA A 520 -57.95 24.64 -46.09
C ALA A 520 -56.45 24.78 -45.72
N ARG A 521 -55.98 26.00 -45.43
CA ARG A 521 -54.56 26.28 -45.11
C ARG A 521 -54.19 25.85 -43.68
N ARG A 522 -55.14 25.88 -42.74
CA ARG A 522 -54.95 25.45 -41.33
C ARG A 522 -54.61 23.96 -41.20
N LYS A 523 -55.28 23.08 -41.96
CA LYS A 523 -54.97 21.64 -41.97
C LYS A 523 -53.58 21.35 -42.54
N ARG A 524 -53.15 22.07 -43.58
CA ARG A 524 -51.83 21.86 -44.19
C ARG A 524 -50.71 22.34 -43.26
N ILE A 525 -50.84 23.53 -42.66
CA ILE A 525 -49.86 24.07 -41.71
C ILE A 525 -49.79 23.24 -40.42
N ALA A 526 -50.92 22.77 -39.89
CA ALA A 526 -50.94 21.88 -38.72
C ALA A 526 -50.22 20.55 -39.00
N ARG A 527 -50.44 19.95 -40.18
CA ARG A 527 -49.78 18.71 -40.59
C ARG A 527 -48.28 18.89 -40.81
N THR A 528 -47.85 20.02 -41.39
CA THR A 528 -46.43 20.35 -41.55
C THR A 528 -45.75 20.60 -40.20
N ARG A 529 -46.42 21.28 -39.25
CA ARG A 529 -45.90 21.49 -37.88
C ARG A 529 -45.82 20.19 -37.08
N GLN A 530 -46.78 19.27 -37.25
CA GLN A 530 -46.74 17.94 -36.65
C GLN A 530 -45.57 17.11 -37.17
N LEU A 531 -45.35 17.09 -38.49
CA LEU A 531 -44.22 16.38 -39.11
C LEU A 531 -42.88 16.99 -38.67
N ALA A 532 -42.79 18.32 -38.56
CA ALA A 532 -41.58 18.98 -38.08
C ALA A 532 -41.29 18.67 -36.59
N GLY A 533 -42.31 18.75 -35.72
CA GLY A 533 -42.15 18.42 -34.29
C GLY A 533 -41.80 16.95 -34.05
N MET A 534 -42.41 16.04 -34.81
CA MET A 534 -42.05 14.61 -34.77
C MET A 534 -40.64 14.37 -35.31
N GLY A 535 -40.24 15.04 -36.39
CA GLY A 535 -38.89 14.96 -36.95
C GLY A 535 -37.82 15.42 -35.96
N VAL A 536 -38.07 16.51 -35.24
CA VAL A 536 -37.16 16.99 -34.18
C VAL A 536 -37.04 15.95 -33.07
N GLY A 537 -38.16 15.40 -32.57
CA GLY A 537 -38.11 14.36 -31.54
C GLY A 537 -37.32 13.11 -31.94
N VAL A 538 -37.44 12.68 -33.20
CA VAL A 538 -36.67 11.55 -33.75
C VAL A 538 -35.16 11.86 -33.84
N ILE A 539 -34.79 13.08 -34.22
CA ILE A 539 -33.37 13.50 -34.27
C ILE A 539 -32.75 13.49 -32.86
N TRP A 540 -33.45 14.01 -31.86
CA TRP A 540 -32.99 14.00 -30.46
C TRP A 540 -32.82 12.58 -29.91
N LEU A 541 -33.74 11.67 -30.25
CA LEU A 541 -33.59 10.26 -29.89
C LEU A 541 -32.43 9.57 -30.62
N GLY A 542 -32.16 9.94 -31.88
CA GLY A 542 -30.99 9.46 -32.62
C GLY A 542 -29.67 9.93 -32.00
N MET A 543 -29.61 11.20 -31.57
CA MET A 543 -28.45 11.72 -30.84
C MET A 543 -28.29 11.07 -29.47
N ALA A 544 -29.40 10.86 -28.73
CA ALA A 544 -29.38 10.12 -27.47
C ALA A 544 -28.80 8.71 -27.64
N PHE A 545 -29.21 8.01 -28.69
CA PHE A 545 -28.67 6.69 -29.02
C PHE A 545 -27.15 6.73 -29.29
N GLY A 546 -26.68 7.71 -30.06
CA GLY A 546 -25.24 7.92 -30.27
C GLY A 546 -24.47 8.20 -28.98
N SER A 547 -25.04 9.03 -28.09
CA SER A 547 -24.45 9.30 -26.77
C SER A 547 -24.40 8.05 -25.89
N TYR A 548 -25.41 7.18 -25.92
CA TYR A 548 -25.37 5.92 -25.20
C TYR A 548 -24.33 4.93 -25.77
N GLN A 549 -24.09 4.92 -27.08
CA GLN A 549 -22.99 4.13 -27.65
C GLN A 549 -21.62 4.66 -27.22
N ASN A 550 -21.42 5.98 -27.20
CA ASN A 550 -20.19 6.59 -26.70
C ASN A 550 -19.99 6.36 -25.20
N SER A 551 -21.08 6.38 -24.42
CA SER A 551 -21.04 6.03 -23.00
C SER A 551 -20.51 4.61 -22.81
N ARG A 552 -21.09 3.63 -23.53
CA ARG A 552 -20.61 2.25 -23.50
C ARG A 552 -19.15 2.11 -23.92
N ALA A 553 -18.72 2.79 -24.98
CA ALA A 553 -17.33 2.79 -25.40
C ALA A 553 -16.40 3.35 -24.32
N GLY A 554 -16.82 4.39 -23.59
CA GLY A 554 -16.06 4.93 -22.45
C GLY A 554 -15.89 3.92 -21.31
N TRP A 555 -16.98 3.23 -20.93
CA TRP A 555 -16.94 2.16 -19.92
C TRP A 555 -16.08 0.97 -20.37
N GLU A 556 -16.23 0.53 -21.62
CA GLU A 556 -15.45 -0.57 -22.20
C GLU A 556 -13.96 -0.22 -22.33
N ALA A 557 -13.61 1.06 -22.45
CA ALA A 557 -12.23 1.57 -22.48
C ALA A 557 -11.66 1.95 -21.10
N GLY A 558 -12.38 1.67 -19.99
CA GLY A 558 -11.91 1.96 -18.63
C GLY A 558 -12.03 3.43 -18.19
N HIS A 559 -12.62 4.31 -19.00
CA HIS A 559 -12.85 5.71 -18.66
C HIS A 559 -14.25 5.92 -18.05
N ALA A 560 -14.38 5.62 -16.76
CA ALA A 560 -15.65 5.68 -16.03
C ALA A 560 -16.28 7.09 -16.02
N ASP A 561 -15.45 8.13 -15.99
CA ASP A 561 -15.84 9.54 -16.05
C ASP A 561 -16.49 9.90 -17.40
N LEU A 562 -15.85 9.50 -18.51
CA LEU A 562 -16.38 9.70 -19.87
C LEU A 562 -17.65 8.87 -20.07
N GLY A 563 -17.63 7.61 -19.60
CA GLY A 563 -18.80 6.74 -19.63
C GLY A 563 -20.00 7.34 -18.89
N PHE A 564 -19.78 7.90 -17.71
CA PHE A 564 -20.79 8.56 -16.90
C PHE A 564 -21.36 9.82 -17.55
N TRP A 565 -20.50 10.74 -18.03
CA TRP A 565 -20.97 12.00 -18.62
C TRP A 565 -21.73 11.78 -19.93
N TRP A 566 -21.31 10.84 -20.77
CA TRP A 566 -22.07 10.48 -21.97
C TRP A 566 -23.43 9.83 -21.65
N ALA A 567 -23.54 9.09 -20.54
CA ALA A 567 -24.82 8.55 -20.09
C ALA A 567 -25.78 9.65 -19.65
N ILE A 568 -25.29 10.66 -18.90
CA ILE A 568 -26.09 11.82 -18.50
C ILE A 568 -26.56 12.60 -19.73
N ILE A 569 -25.65 12.88 -20.68
CA ILE A 569 -26.01 13.55 -21.93
C ILE A 569 -27.08 12.74 -22.66
N GLY A 570 -26.86 11.44 -22.87
CA GLY A 570 -27.84 10.55 -23.50
C GLY A 570 -29.22 10.61 -22.83
N GLY A 571 -29.27 10.61 -21.49
CA GLY A 571 -30.50 10.75 -20.71
C GLY A 571 -31.23 12.07 -20.94
N LEU A 572 -30.50 13.19 -20.89
CA LEU A 572 -31.08 14.51 -21.14
C LEU A 572 -31.60 14.65 -22.58
N LEU A 573 -30.84 14.15 -23.57
CA LEU A 573 -31.25 14.13 -24.98
C LEU A 573 -32.51 13.28 -25.18
N ALA A 574 -32.61 12.12 -24.51
CA ALA A 574 -33.77 11.24 -24.58
C ALA A 574 -35.01 11.89 -23.96
N ILE A 575 -34.89 12.55 -22.80
CA ILE A 575 -35.98 13.30 -22.17
C ILE A 575 -36.45 14.44 -23.09
N ALA A 576 -35.53 15.19 -23.70
CA ALA A 576 -35.86 16.24 -24.65
C ALA A 576 -36.57 15.70 -25.90
N GLY A 577 -36.09 14.59 -26.46
CA GLY A 577 -36.70 13.93 -27.62
C GLY A 577 -38.11 13.40 -27.33
N LEU A 578 -38.29 12.70 -26.21
CA LEU A 578 -39.60 12.23 -25.76
C LEU A 578 -40.54 13.40 -25.45
N GLY A 579 -40.05 14.45 -24.79
CA GLY A 579 -40.80 15.66 -24.52
C GLY A 579 -41.28 16.36 -25.80
N ALA A 580 -40.43 16.42 -26.83
CA ALA A 580 -40.81 16.96 -28.13
C ALA A 580 -41.87 16.11 -28.83
N LEU A 581 -41.75 14.77 -28.79
CA LEU A 581 -42.74 13.85 -29.37
C LEU A 581 -44.08 13.94 -28.64
N VAL A 582 -44.07 13.86 -27.30
CA VAL A 582 -45.27 13.91 -26.45
C VAL A 582 -45.92 15.28 -26.52
N GLY A 583 -45.16 16.36 -26.45
CA GLY A 583 -45.67 17.73 -26.59
C GLY A 583 -46.33 17.96 -27.96
N THR A 584 -45.70 17.47 -29.04
CA THR A 584 -46.28 17.53 -30.40
C THR A 584 -47.56 16.69 -30.48
N TRP A 585 -47.60 15.53 -29.82
CA TRP A 585 -48.78 14.66 -29.78
C TRP A 585 -49.94 15.26 -28.98
N ILE A 586 -49.68 15.88 -27.82
CA ILE A 586 -50.70 16.55 -26.98
C ILE A 586 -51.28 17.75 -27.72
N HIS A 587 -50.46 18.64 -28.27
CA HIS A 587 -50.93 19.84 -29.00
C HIS A 587 -51.70 19.52 -30.28
N THR A 588 -51.45 18.35 -30.90
CA THR A 588 -52.19 17.92 -32.10
C THR A 588 -53.51 17.22 -31.76
N ARG A 589 -53.68 16.70 -30.54
CA ARG A 589 -54.96 16.13 -30.05
C ARG A 589 -55.94 17.19 -29.53
N THR A 590 -55.46 18.25 -28.87
CA THR A 590 -56.30 19.31 -28.30
C THR A 590 -56.82 20.32 -29.34
N SER A 591 -56.37 20.24 -30.60
CA SER A 591 -56.84 21.10 -31.70
C SER A 591 -57.86 20.46 -32.65
N LYS A 592 -58.46 19.32 -32.25
CA LYS A 592 -59.57 18.67 -32.96
C LYS A 592 -60.93 19.12 -32.46
#